data_AF-A0A3B0RRC9-F1
#
_entry.id   AF-A0A3B0RRC9-F1
#
_cell.length_a   1.000
_cell.length_b   1.000
_cell.length_c   1.000
_cell.angle_alpha   90.00
_cell.angle_beta   90.00
_cell.angle_gamma   90.00
#
_symmetry.space_group_name_H-M   'P 1'
#
loop_
_entity.id
_entity.type
_entity.pdbx_description
1 polymer ?
#
loop_
_entity_poly.entity_id
_entity_poly.type
_entity_poly.pdbx_seq_one_letter_code
_entity_poly.pdbx_strand_id
1 'polypeptide(L)'
;MLIYLPIAEIPVDPFVILFMGAVVGFLSGMFGVGGGFLMTPLLIFYGIPPAVAVGTQSSQIVALSVSGVLAHIKRKTVDFTMGGFLVAGGGVGVVVGIFIFRYFRAMGQIETFISL
;
A
#
# COMPACT_ATOMS: atom_id res chain seq x y z
N MET A 1 -13.66 -17.61 -14.02
CA MET A 1 -13.34 -18.79 -13.19
C MET A 1 -12.99 -18.22 -11.82
N LEU A 2 -13.81 -18.45 -10.79
CA LEU A 2 -13.67 -17.74 -9.51
C LEU A 2 -12.65 -18.47 -8.62
N ILE A 3 -11.65 -17.75 -8.13
CA ILE A 3 -10.72 -18.23 -7.11
C ILE A 3 -11.17 -17.68 -5.76
N TYR A 4 -11.35 -18.57 -4.80
CA TYR A 4 -11.66 -18.15 -3.43
C TYR A 4 -10.38 -17.69 -2.73
N LEU A 5 -10.38 -16.45 -2.24
CA LEU A 5 -9.28 -15.94 -1.43
C LEU A 5 -9.56 -16.22 0.05
N PRO A 6 -8.90 -17.20 0.70
CA PRO A 6 -9.20 -17.57 2.07
C PRO A 6 -8.87 -16.47 3.09
N ILE A 7 -7.98 -15.55 2.73
CA ILE A 7 -7.58 -14.41 3.58
C ILE A 7 -8.59 -13.26 3.48
N ALA A 8 -9.23 -13.09 2.32
CA ALA A 8 -10.20 -12.03 2.07
C ALA A 8 -11.66 -12.50 2.21
N GLU A 9 -11.88 -13.81 2.38
CA GLU A 9 -13.19 -14.47 2.47
C GLU A 9 -14.15 -14.16 1.32
N ILE A 10 -13.60 -13.82 0.14
CA ILE A 10 -14.38 -13.49 -1.05
C ILE A 10 -13.96 -14.32 -2.27
N PRO A 11 -14.92 -14.73 -3.12
CA PRO A 11 -14.62 -15.25 -4.44
C PRO A 11 -14.21 -14.11 -5.37
N VAL A 12 -13.09 -14.27 -6.07
CA VAL A 12 -12.53 -13.24 -6.93
C VAL A 12 -12.25 -13.78 -8.33
N ASP A 13 -12.48 -12.96 -9.34
CA ASP A 13 -12.05 -13.30 -10.70
C ASP A 13 -10.56 -12.93 -10.88
N PRO A 14 -9.68 -13.91 -11.20
CA PRO A 14 -8.25 -13.67 -11.39
C PRO A 14 -7.94 -12.70 -12.53
N PHE A 15 -8.79 -12.67 -13.56
CA PHE A 15 -8.59 -11.76 -14.70
C PHE A 15 -8.83 -10.31 -14.29
N VAL A 16 -9.77 -10.07 -13.37
CA VAL A 16 -10.02 -8.72 -12.84
C VAL A 16 -8.83 -8.24 -12.01
N ILE A 17 -8.32 -9.07 -11.10
CA ILE A 17 -7.11 -8.73 -10.32
C ILE A 17 -5.92 -8.48 -11.25
N LEU A 18 -5.72 -9.33 -12.27
CA LEU A 18 -4.62 -9.19 -13.21
C LEU A 18 -4.72 -7.88 -14.01
N PHE A 19 -5.91 -7.56 -14.52
CA PHE A 19 -6.16 -6.32 -15.25
C PHE A 19 -5.95 -5.09 -14.37
N MET A 20 -6.49 -5.08 -13.15
CA MET A 20 -6.28 -4.01 -12.18
C MET A 20 -4.79 -3.85 -11.86
N GLY A 21 -4.08 -4.96 -11.59
CA GLY A 21 -2.65 -4.96 -11.33
C GLY A 21 -1.83 -4.43 -12.51
N ALA A 22 -2.20 -4.76 -13.75
CA ALA A 22 -1.54 -4.26 -14.95
C ALA A 22 -1.75 -2.75 -15.13
N VAL A 23 -2.99 -2.27 -15.00
CA VAL A 23 -3.34 -0.85 -15.14
C VAL A 23 -2.65 -0.03 -14.03
N VAL A 24 -2.81 -0.45 -12.78
CA VAL A 24 -2.23 0.26 -11.65
C VAL A 24 -0.70 0.17 -11.66
N GLY A 25 -0.12 -0.97 -12.02
CA GLY A 25 1.32 -1.14 -12.16
C GLY A 25 1.91 -0.23 -13.24
N PHE A 26 1.25 -0.12 -14.39
CA PHE A 26 1.64 0.78 -15.47
C PHE A 26 1.57 2.25 -15.04
N LEU A 27 0.43 2.69 -14.51
CA LEU A 27 0.24 4.07 -14.04
C LEU A 27 1.21 4.41 -12.90
N SER A 28 1.33 3.53 -11.92
CA SER A 28 2.25 3.71 -10.80
C SER A 28 3.71 3.75 -11.24
N GLY A 29 4.09 2.95 -12.25
CA GLY A 29 5.43 2.98 -12.82
C GLY A 29 5.73 4.30 -13.52
N MET A 30 4.75 4.87 -14.22
CA MET A 30 4.87 6.19 -14.86
C MET A 30 4.99 7.33 -13.86
N PHE A 31 4.14 7.34 -12.83
CA PHE A 31 4.09 8.44 -11.85
C PHE A 31 5.09 8.28 -10.69
N GLY A 32 5.67 7.09 -10.50
CA GLY A 32 6.64 6.85 -9.43
C GLY A 32 6.07 6.87 -8.00
N VAL A 33 4.75 6.81 -7.84
CA VAL A 33 4.05 7.02 -6.53
C VAL A 33 3.91 5.72 -5.70
N GLY A 34 4.50 4.61 -6.14
CA GLY A 34 4.52 3.36 -5.37
C GLY A 34 3.23 2.52 -5.38
N GLY A 35 2.18 2.90 -6.09
CA GLY A 35 1.07 2.01 -6.51
C GLY A 35 -0.01 1.76 -5.46
N GLY A 36 0.35 1.80 -4.18
CA GLY A 36 -0.56 1.60 -3.06
C GLY A 36 -1.71 2.61 -3.01
N PHE A 37 -1.50 3.84 -3.49
CA PHE A 37 -2.53 4.88 -3.46
C PHE A 37 -3.74 4.58 -4.37
N LEU A 38 -3.52 3.84 -5.47
CA LEU A 38 -4.59 3.44 -6.40
C LEU A 38 -5.11 2.04 -6.07
N MET A 39 -4.20 1.09 -5.85
CA MET A 39 -4.60 -0.31 -5.71
C MET A 39 -5.35 -0.58 -4.39
N THR A 40 -4.99 0.12 -3.30
CA THR A 40 -5.69 -0.04 -2.00
C THR A 40 -7.18 0.32 -2.11
N PRO A 41 -7.59 1.53 -2.55
CA PRO A 41 -9.00 1.86 -2.67
C PRO A 41 -9.71 1.00 -3.73
N LEU A 42 -9.03 0.63 -4.82
CA LEU A 42 -9.60 -0.25 -5.84
C LEU A 42 -9.94 -1.65 -5.28
N LEU A 43 -9.06 -2.23 -4.46
CA LEU A 43 -9.33 -3.52 -3.80
C LEU A 43 -10.46 -3.40 -2.77
N ILE A 44 -10.52 -2.29 -2.04
CA ILE A 44 -11.62 -2.02 -1.10
C ILE A 44 -12.96 -1.89 -1.84
N PHE A 45 -13.00 -1.16 -2.96
CA PHE A 45 -14.21 -1.06 -3.80
C PHE A 45 -14.61 -2.39 -4.43
N TYR A 46 -13.64 -3.27 -4.68
CA TYR A 46 -13.90 -4.64 -5.12
C TYR A 46 -14.51 -5.51 -4.00
N GLY A 47 -14.50 -5.05 -2.74
CA GLY A 47 -15.06 -5.76 -1.60
C GLY A 47 -14.02 -6.52 -0.76
N ILE A 48 -12.72 -6.33 -1.01
CA ILE A 48 -11.67 -6.91 -0.16
C ILE A 48 -11.60 -6.13 1.16
N PRO A 49 -11.58 -6.81 2.32
CA PRO A 49 -11.48 -6.14 3.61
C PRO A 49 -10.28 -5.18 3.68
N PRO A 50 -10.45 -3.95 4.21
CA PRO A 50 -9.38 -2.94 4.23
C PRO A 50 -8.07 -3.42 4.86
N ALA A 51 -8.15 -4.23 5.93
CA ALA A 51 -6.99 -4.81 6.58
C ALA A 51 -6.15 -5.70 5.63
N VAL A 52 -6.81 -6.49 4.78
CA VAL A 52 -6.17 -7.38 3.81
C VAL A 52 -5.63 -6.59 2.63
N ALA A 53 -6.40 -5.61 2.14
CA ALA A 53 -5.99 -4.74 1.05
C ALA A 53 -4.71 -3.98 1.41
N VAL A 54 -4.69 -3.27 2.55
CA VAL A 54 -3.52 -2.50 3.02
C VAL A 54 -2.31 -3.39 3.26
N GLY A 55 -2.48 -4.55 3.92
CA GLY A 55 -1.37 -5.47 4.20
C GLY A 55 -0.76 -6.09 2.94
N THR A 56 -1.57 -6.36 1.91
CA THR A 56 -1.06 -6.85 0.62
C THR A 56 -0.29 -5.74 -0.10
N GLN A 57 -0.82 -4.52 -0.07
CA GLN A 57 -0.22 -3.36 -0.74
C GLN A 57 1.11 -2.93 -0.15
N SER A 58 1.31 -3.01 1.17
CA SER A 58 2.60 -2.67 1.77
C SER A 58 3.75 -3.49 1.19
N SER A 59 3.55 -4.79 0.97
CA SER A 59 4.56 -5.67 0.37
C SER A 59 4.84 -5.32 -1.10
N GLN A 60 3.79 -4.95 -1.86
CA GLN A 60 3.93 -4.54 -3.26
C GLN A 60 4.70 -3.22 -3.39
N ILE A 61 4.38 -2.22 -2.54
CA ILE A 61 5.08 -0.93 -2.50
C ILE A 61 6.58 -1.13 -2.26
N VAL A 62 6.96 -2.03 -1.34
CA VAL A 62 8.38 -2.33 -1.06
C VAL A 62 9.08 -2.86 -2.30
N ALA A 63 8.49 -3.86 -2.99
CA ALA A 63 9.07 -4.42 -4.20
C ALA A 63 9.24 -3.37 -5.32
N LEU A 64 8.22 -2.53 -5.51
CA LEU A 64 8.25 -1.43 -6.49
C LEU A 64 9.31 -0.38 -6.14
N SER A 65 9.38 0.02 -4.87
CA SER A 65 10.33 1.03 -4.38
C SER A 65 11.78 0.57 -4.54
N VAL A 66 12.07 -0.70 -4.20
CA VAL A 66 13.40 -1.29 -4.37
C VAL A 66 13.77 -1.32 -5.86
N SER A 67 12.87 -1.78 -6.73
CA SER A 67 13.10 -1.79 -8.18
C SER A 67 13.36 -0.38 -8.74
N GLY A 68 12.56 0.61 -8.33
CA GLY A 68 12.69 2.01 -8.74
C GLY A 68 14.02 2.64 -8.32
N VAL A 69 14.41 2.44 -7.06
CA VAL A 69 15.70 2.91 -6.53
C VAL A 69 16.86 2.25 -7.28
N LEU A 70 16.83 0.94 -7.51
CA LEU A 70 17.88 0.24 -8.28
C LEU A 70 18.04 0.82 -9.69
N ALA A 71 16.93 1.15 -10.36
CA ALA A 71 16.97 1.80 -11.67
C ALA A 71 17.59 3.20 -11.62
N HIS A 72 17.32 3.98 -10.57
CA HIS A 72 17.84 5.34 -10.39
C HIS A 72 19.30 5.35 -9.93
N ILE A 73 19.73 4.35 -9.15
CA ILE A 73 21.15 4.17 -8.78
C ILE A 73 21.99 3.99 -10.04
N LYS A 74 21.54 3.16 -11.00
CA LYS A 74 22.22 2.99 -12.29
C LYS A 74 22.34 4.29 -13.08
N ARG A 75 21.39 5.21 -12.91
CA ARG A 75 21.36 6.54 -13.54
C ARG A 75 22.11 7.62 -12.74
N LYS A 76 22.63 7.29 -11.55
CA LYS A 76 23.28 8.22 -10.61
C LYS A 76 22.40 9.42 -10.21
N THR A 77 21.09 9.23 -10.15
CA THR A 77 20.11 10.28 -9.83
C THR A 77 19.53 10.15 -8.41
N VAL A 78 20.10 9.30 -7.57
CA VAL A 78 19.60 9.08 -6.19
C VAL A 78 20.30 10.03 -5.22
N ASP A 79 19.50 10.86 -4.55
CA ASP A 79 19.95 11.65 -3.40
C ASP A 79 19.74 10.85 -2.10
N PHE A 80 20.84 10.27 -1.60
CA PHE A 80 20.82 9.50 -0.36
C PHE A 80 20.65 10.37 0.89
N THR A 81 21.03 11.65 0.82
CA THR A 81 20.91 12.58 1.95
C THR A 81 19.44 12.88 2.19
N MET A 82 18.73 13.28 1.13
CA MET A 82 17.28 13.47 1.18
C MET A 82 16.56 12.17 1.53
N GLY A 83 16.97 11.05 0.92
CA GLY A 83 16.43 9.72 1.25
C GLY A 83 16.52 9.39 2.74
N GLY A 84 17.66 9.70 3.39
CA GLY A 84 17.84 9.53 4.83
C GLY A 84 16.85 10.34 5.66
N PHE A 85 16.65 11.61 5.34
CA PHE A 85 15.67 12.47 6.03
C PHE A 85 14.23 11.97 5.85
N LEU A 86 13.87 11.52 4.64
CA LEU A 86 12.56 10.93 4.35
C LEU A 86 12.31 9.65 5.15
N VAL A 87 13.30 8.76 5.25
CA VAL A 87 13.19 7.53 6.05
C VAL A 87 13.06 7.84 7.54
N ALA A 88 13.85 8.77 8.06
CA ALA A 88 13.78 9.17 9.47
C ALA A 88 12.42 9.79 9.81
N GLY A 89 11.97 10.76 9.00
CA GLY A 89 10.66 11.42 9.19
C GLY A 89 9.50 10.43 9.03
N GLY A 90 9.55 9.56 8.03
CA GLY A 90 8.57 8.50 7.81
C GLY A 90 8.52 7.51 8.97
N GLY A 91 9.67 7.08 9.48
CA GLY A 91 9.77 6.19 10.64
C GLY A 91 9.13 6.81 11.89
N VAL A 92 9.43 8.07 12.19
CA VAL A 92 8.80 8.81 13.30
C VAL A 92 7.29 8.91 13.07
N GLY A 93 6.84 9.24 11.86
CA GLY A 93 5.43 9.32 11.50
C GLY A 93 4.68 8.00 11.71
N VAL A 94 5.26 6.87 11.30
CA VAL A 94 4.69 5.53 11.51
C VAL A 94 4.56 5.23 13.00
N VAL A 95 5.59 5.50 13.79
CA VAL A 95 5.57 5.26 15.24
C VAL A 95 4.47 6.10 15.91
N VAL A 96 4.40 7.39 15.60
CA VAL A 96 3.37 8.30 16.12
C VAL A 96 1.97 7.82 15.70
N GLY A 97 1.79 7.44 14.44
CA GLY A 97 0.53 6.91 13.93
C GLY A 97 0.08 5.64 14.66
N ILE A 98 1.00 4.71 14.94
CA ILE A 98 0.71 3.50 15.73
C ILE A 98 0.27 3.87 17.15
N PHE A 99 0.93 4.81 17.81
CA PHE A 99 0.52 5.26 19.15
C PHE A 99 -0.88 5.85 19.15
N ILE A 100 -1.18 6.73 18.19
CA ILE A 100 -2.51 7.32 18.03
C ILE A 100 -3.57 6.24 17.77
N PHE A 101 -3.29 5.32 16.83
CA PHE A 101 -4.20 4.22 16.52
C PHE A 101 -4.48 3.33 17.74
N ARG A 102 -3.43 2.99 18.52
CA ARG A 102 -3.58 2.21 19.76
C ARG A 102 -4.37 2.96 20.82
N TYR A 103 -4.21 4.28 20.91
CA TYR A 103 -4.97 5.11 21.84
C TYR A 103 -6.47 5.07 21.52
N PHE A 104 -6.85 5.29 20.26
CA PHE A 104 -8.25 5.16 19.83
C PHE A 104 -8.78 3.72 19.95
N ARG A 105 -7.92 2.70 19.77
CA ARG A 105 -8.26 1.29 20.03
C ARG A 105 -8.69 1.06 21.46
N ALA A 106 -7.90 1.57 22.42
CA ALA A 106 -8.15 1.36 23.83
C ALA A 106 -9.45 2.01 24.30
N MET A 107 -9.86 3.12 23.67
CA MET A 107 -11.12 3.80 23.96
C MET A 107 -12.34 3.16 23.28
N GLY A 108 -12.16 2.13 22.45
CA GLY A 108 -13.26 1.49 21.71
C GLY A 108 -13.84 2.33 20.56
N GLN A 109 -13.21 3.44 20.18
CA GLN A 109 -13.71 4.38 19.17
C GLN A 109 -13.12 4.16 17.77
N ILE A 110 -12.39 3.07 17.53
CA ILE A 110 -11.77 2.81 16.22
C ILE A 110 -12.80 2.77 15.10
N GLU A 111 -13.92 2.07 15.31
CA GLU A 111 -14.90 1.89 14.24
C GLU A 111 -15.53 3.22 13.86
N THR A 112 -15.83 4.08 14.83
CA THR A 112 -16.37 5.44 14.59
C THR A 112 -15.39 6.31 13.82
N PHE A 113 -14.09 6.23 14.14
CA PHE A 113 -13.06 7.02 13.48
C PHE A 113 -12.73 6.53 12.06
N ILE A 114 -12.82 5.21 11.82
CA ILE A 114 -12.62 4.62 10.48
C ILE A 114 -13.85 4.87 9.58
N SER A 115 -15.05 4.97 10.16
CA SER A 115 -16.29 5.21 9.41
C SER A 115 -16.56 6.68 9.04
N LEU A 116 -15.78 7.63 9.59
CA LEU A 116 -15.91 9.07 9.35
C LEU A 116 -15.18 9.48 8.06
#